data_AF-A0A7C5HZM9-F1
#
_entry.id   AF-A0A7C5HZM9-F1
#
_cell.length_a   1.000
_cell.length_b   1.000
_cell.length_c   1.000
_cell.angle_alpha   90.00
_cell.angle_beta   90.00
_cell.angle_gamma   90.00
#
_symmetry.space_group_name_H-M   'P 1'
#
loop_
_entity.id
_entity.type
_entity.pdbx_description
1 polymer ?
#
loop_
_entity_poly.entity_id
_entity_poly.type
_entity_poly.pdbx_seq_one_letter_code
_entity_poly.pdbx_strand_id
1 'polypeptide(L)' 'MSLIQYYGTGRRKSSVARVYLRPGKGDITLYVNKRLQPFNNFFSLESHRKTIKKPLLLTETSDKFDLFI' A
#
# COMPACT_ATOMS: atom_id res chain seq x y z
N MET A 1 -3.56 10.60 -21.45
CA MET A 1 -2.74 11.00 -20.28
C MET A 1 -1.94 9.81 -19.80
N SER A 2 -0.62 9.94 -19.64
CA SER A 2 0.17 8.93 -18.91
C SER A 2 -0.15 9.04 -17.42
N LEU A 3 -0.49 7.92 -16.79
CA LEU A 3 -0.61 7.86 -15.34
C LEU A 3 0.81 7.76 -14.77
N ILE A 4 1.23 8.78 -14.02
CA ILE A 4 2.48 8.75 -13.28
C ILE A 4 2.29 7.70 -12.17
N GLN A 5 3.01 6.59 -12.29
CA GLN A 5 3.04 5.54 -11.28
C GLN A 5 4.48 5.37 -10.79
N TYR A 6 4.67 5.39 -9.48
CA TYR A 6 5.96 5.04 -8.88
C TYR A 6 5.93 3.58 -8.48
N TYR A 7 6.86 2.80 -9.04
CA TYR A 7 6.98 1.38 -8.76
C TYR A 7 8.04 1.13 -7.69
N GLY A 8 7.70 0.30 -6.69
CA GLY A 8 8.61 -0.15 -5.66
C GLY A 8 8.39 -1.61 -5.32
N THR A 9 9.45 -2.33 -4.97
CA THR A 9 9.35 -3.72 -4.50
C THR A 9 9.86 -3.83 -3.07
N GLY A 10 9.02 -4.35 -2.17
CA GLY A 10 9.39 -4.69 -0.79
C GLY A 10 9.64 -6.19 -0.63
N ARG A 11 10.65 -6.56 0.17
CA ARG A 11 10.95 -7.96 0.49
C ARG A 11 11.18 -8.10 2.00
N ARG A 12 10.55 -9.09 2.64
CA ARG A 12 10.78 -9.43 4.05
C ARG A 12 10.60 -10.93 4.26
N LYS A 13 11.59 -11.60 4.85
CA LYS A 13 11.62 -13.07 4.96
C LYS A 13 11.40 -13.71 3.58
N SER A 14 10.39 -14.56 3.44
CA SER A 14 9.97 -15.17 2.17
C SER A 14 8.90 -14.37 1.41
N SER A 15 8.42 -13.25 1.97
CA SER A 15 7.35 -12.43 1.38
C SER A 15 7.91 -11.36 0.44
N VAL A 16 7.25 -11.20 -0.71
CA VAL A 16 7.55 -10.18 -1.72
C VAL A 16 6.27 -9.38 -1.99
N ALA A 17 6.37 -8.05 -1.93
CA ALA A 17 5.29 -7.12 -2.23
C ALA A 17 5.69 -6.18 -3.37
N ARG A 18 4.82 -6.02 -4.37
CA ARG A 18 5.01 -5.07 -5.47
C ARG A 18 4.05 -3.91 -5.22
N VAL A 19 4.59 -2.72 -5.00
CA VAL A 19 3.82 -1.53 -4.65
C VAL A 19 3.85 -0.56 -5.81
N TYR A 20 2.68 -0.10 -6.22
CA TYR A 20 2.51 1.00 -7.16
C TYR A 20 1.88 2.17 -6.42
N LEU A 21 2.60 3.29 -6.37
CA LEU A 21 2.12 4.54 -5.81
C LEU A 21 1.57 5.41 -6.95
N ARG A 22 0.37 5.94 -6.76
CA ARG A 22 -0.25 6.92 -7.66
C ARG A 22 -0.66 8.15 -6.86
N PRO A 23 -0.52 9.37 -7.38
CA PRO A 23 -1.05 10.55 -6.71
C PRO A 23 -2.59 10.43 -6.62
N GLY A 24 -3.15 10.60 -5.42
CA GLY A 24 -4.55 10.24 -5.14
C GLY A 24 -5.05 10.66 -3.76
N LYS A 25 -6.11 10.00 -3.26
CA LYS A 25 -6.84 10.34 -2.01
C LYS A 25 -6.36 9.62 -0.75
N GLY A 26 -5.40 8.70 -0.86
CA GLY A 26 -4.92 7.89 0.27
C GLY A 26 -5.55 6.49 0.33
N ASP A 27 -6.17 6.03 -0.76
CA ASP A 27 -6.81 4.73 -0.79
C ASP A 27 -5.76 3.61 -0.91
N ILE A 28 -5.84 2.64 0.00
CA ILE A 28 -4.96 1.46 0.00
C ILE A 28 -5.76 0.28 -0.53
N THR A 29 -5.44 -0.12 -1.76
CA THR A 29 -6.01 -1.32 -2.40
C THR A 29 -4.99 -2.44 -2.42
N LEU A 30 -5.39 -3.62 -1.92
CA LEU A 30 -4.58 -4.83 -1.94
C LEU A 30 -5.14 -5.82 -2.96
N TYR A 31 -4.27 -6.25 -3.87
CA TYR A 31 -4.45 -7.32 -4.85
C TYR A 31 -3.63 -8.53 -4.43
N VAL A 32 -4.23 -9.39 -3.61
CA VAL A 32 -3.59 -10.64 -3.21
C VAL A 32 -4.20 -11.79 -4.00
N ASN A 33 -3.37 -12.58 -4.68
CA ASN A 33 -3.81 -13.71 -5.51
C ASN A 33 -4.91 -13.37 -6.53
N LYS A 34 -4.80 -12.21 -7.19
CA LYS A 34 -5.78 -11.68 -8.18
C LYS A 34 -7.17 -11.35 -7.59
N ARG A 35 -7.29 -11.24 -6.27
CA ARG A 35 -8.54 -10.81 -5.62
C ARG A 35 -8.35 -9.46 -4.95
N LEU A 36 -9.33 -8.59 -5.12
CA LEU A 36 -9.44 -7.33 -4.41
C LEU A 36 -9.83 -7.65 -2.96
N GLN A 37 -8.94 -7.38 -2.01
CA GLN A 37 -9.28 -7.46 -0.59
C GLN A 37 -9.12 -6.10 0.08
N PRO A 38 -10.12 -5.66 0.87
CA PRO A 38 -9.98 -4.43 1.61
C PRO A 38 -8.88 -4.59 2.66
N PHE A 39 -8.11 -3.52 2.86
CA PHE A 39 -6.95 -3.47 3.76
C PHE A 39 -7.24 -4.01 5.17
N ASN A 40 -8.45 -3.77 5.67
CA ASN A 40 -8.88 -4.22 6.99
C ASN A 40 -9.11 -5.74 7.06
N ASN A 41 -9.52 -6.40 5.98
CA ASN A 41 -9.79 -7.85 6.01
C ASN A 41 -8.50 -8.66 5.84
N PHE A 42 -7.56 -8.16 5.02
CA PHE A 42 -6.31 -8.87 4.78
C PHE A 42 -5.35 -8.80 5.98
N PHE A 43 -5.20 -7.61 6.57
CA PHE A 43 -4.42 -7.44 7.80
C PHE A 43 -5.37 -7.43 8.99
N SER A 44 -5.58 -8.58 9.61
CA SER A 44 -6.38 -8.71 10.83
C SER A 44 -5.72 -8.06 12.05
N LEU A 45 -4.38 -8.06 12.10
CA LEU A 45 -3.62 -7.53 13.22
C LEU A 45 -3.37 -6.01 13.08
N GLU A 46 -3.77 -5.23 14.09
CA GLU A 46 -3.58 -3.77 14.09
C GLU A 46 -2.11 -3.36 13.99
N SER A 47 -1.20 -4.13 14.59
CA SER A 47 0.24 -3.86 14.55
C SER A 47 0.77 -3.80 13.11
N HIS A 48 0.26 -4.67 12.22
CA HIS A 48 0.64 -4.66 10.81
C HIS A 48 0.08 -3.43 10.08
N ARG A 49 -1.17 -3.04 10.37
CA ARG A 49 -1.77 -1.83 9.81
C ARG A 49 -0.99 -0.57 10.19
N LYS A 50 -0.64 -0.43 11.47
CA LYS A 50 0.17 0.69 11.98
C LYS A 50 1.55 0.72 11.32
N THR A 51 2.18 -0.43 11.13
CA THR A 51 3.49 -0.52 10.47
C THR A 51 3.46 -0.01 9.02
N ILE A 52 2.41 -0.35 8.26
CA ILE A 52 2.26 0.07 6.86
C ILE A 52 1.96 1.58 6.77
N LYS A 53 1.18 2.13 7.71
CA LYS A 53 0.85 3.57 7.76
C LYS A 53 2.00 4.44 8.29
N LYS A 54 2.90 3.91 9.11
CA LYS A 54 4.03 4.64 9.70
C LYS A 54 4.88 5.43 8.69
N PRO A 55 5.33 4.88 7.55
CA PRO A 55 6.10 5.67 6.58
C PRO A 55 5.29 6.81 5.97
N LEU A 56 4.01 6.59 5.66
CA LEU A 56 3.12 7.62 5.08
C LEU A 56 2.84 8.75 6.07
N LEU A 57 2.73 8.42 7.36
CA LEU A 57 2.54 9.38 8.43
C LEU A 57 3.81 10.20 8.69
N LEU A 58 4.99 9.57 8.61
CA LEU A 58 6.28 10.25 8.79
C LEU A 58 6.54 11.27 7.68
N THR A 59 6.11 10.99 6.46
CA THR A 59 6.27 11.90 5.31
C THR A 59 5.09 12.84 5.11
N GLU A 60 4.08 12.82 5.98
CA GLU A 60 2.84 13.61 5.85
C GLU A 60 2.20 13.47 4.46
N THR A 61 2.27 12.27 3.89
CA THR A 61 1.78 11.96 2.54
C THR A 61 0.64 10.96 2.53
N SER A 62 0.03 10.70 3.69
CA SER A 62 -1.11 9.78 3.84
C SER A 62 -2.25 10.09 2.89
N ASP A 63 -2.51 11.36 2.62
CA ASP A 63 -3.69 11.81 1.88
C ASP A 63 -3.36 12.18 0.43
N LYS A 64 -2.10 11.97 0.02
CA LYS A 64 -1.57 12.40 -1.29
C LYS A 64 -1.35 11.24 -2.26
N PHE A 65 -1.24 10.01 -1.76
CA PHE A 65 -0.92 8.84 -2.59
C PHE A 65 -1.88 7.69 -2.35
N ASP A 66 -2.40 7.15 -3.43
CA ASP A 66 -3.07 5.86 -3.46
C ASP A 66 -2.02 4.75 -3.61
N LEU A 67 -2.18 3.70 -2.81
CA LEU A 67 -1.32 2.53 -2.83
C LEU A 67 -2.06 1.37 -3.50
N PHE A 68 -1.44 0.81 -4.53
CA PHE A 68 -1.85 -0.45 -5.15
C PHE A 68 -0.77 -1.49 -4.86
N ILE A 69 -1.10 -2.49 -4.05
CA ILE A 69 -0.16 -3.53 -3.58
C ILE A 69 -0.63 -4.89 -4.04
#